data_AF-A0A1T4NLB8-F1
#
_entry.id   AF-A0A1T4NLB8-F1
#
_cell.length_a   1.000
_cell.length_b   1.000
_cell.length_c   1.000
_cell.angle_alpha   90.00
_cell.angle_beta   90.00
_cell.angle_gamma   90.00
#
_symmetry.space_group_name_H-M   'P 1'
#
loop_
_entity.id
_entity.type
_entity.pdbx_description
1 polymer ?
#
loop_
_entity_poly.entity_id
_entity_poly.type
_entity_poly.pdbx_seq_one_letter_code
_entity_poly.pdbx_strand_id
1 'polypeptide(L)'
;MAIYIVLTVIFLVFGIIFAFNKGDFLIAGLNTSESNQNEYDTKKINRMFAVFSIVVAVISFIGIFVNKDFYMVGILFPVVVVGVVLLVIFSNKICKNK
;
A
#
# COMPACT_ATOMS: atom_id res chain seq x y z
N MET A 1 -0.87 11.48 -18.26
CA MET A 1 0.21 12.13 -17.48
C MET A 1 -0.29 12.55 -16.11
N ALA A 2 -1.35 13.37 -16.02
CA ALA A 2 -1.93 13.81 -14.75
C ALA A 2 -2.25 12.65 -13.79
N ILE A 3 -2.83 11.54 -14.28
CA ILE A 3 -3.13 10.38 -13.45
C ILE A 3 -1.91 9.81 -12.73
N TYR A 4 -0.75 9.71 -13.40
CA TYR A 4 0.48 9.20 -12.79
C TYR A 4 1.01 10.13 -11.70
N ILE A 5 0.89 11.45 -11.89
CA ILE A 5 1.26 12.44 -10.89
C ILE A 5 0.37 12.31 -9.65
N VAL A 6 -0.95 12.24 -9.85
CA VAL A 6 -1.92 12.08 -8.76
C VAL A 6 -1.66 10.80 -7.97
N LEU A 7 -1.46 9.68 -8.66
CA LEU A 7 -1.15 8.40 -8.02
C LEU A 7 0.19 8.46 -7.25
N THR A 8 1.21 9.05 -7.85
CA THR A 8 2.52 9.22 -7.18
C THR A 8 2.36 10.00 -5.88
N VAL A 9 1.67 11.14 -5.90
CA VAL A 9 1.49 11.98 -4.71
C VAL A 9 0.68 11.25 -3.64
N ILE A 10 -0.45 10.64 -4.01
CA ILE A 10 -1.33 9.94 -3.06
C ILE A 10 -0.59 8.78 -2.38
N PHE A 11 0.06 7.91 -3.15
CA PHE A 11 0.75 6.76 -2.60
C PHE A 11 2.02 7.14 -1.82
N LEU A 12 2.68 8.25 -2.19
CA LEU A 12 3.79 8.77 -1.40
C LEU A 12 3.31 9.31 -0.05
N VAL A 13 2.19 10.04 -0.01
CA VAL A 13 1.56 10.50 1.24
C VAL A 13 1.15 9.31 2.11
N PHE A 14 0.50 8.29 1.55
CA PHE A 14 0.17 7.07 2.28
C PHE A 14 1.42 6.36 2.80
N GLY A 15 2.44 6.20 1.96
CA GLY A 15 3.72 5.61 2.36
C GLY A 15 4.33 6.29 3.58
N ILE A 16 4.29 7.62 3.63
CA ILE A 16 4.75 8.41 4.77
C ILE A 16 3.89 8.16 6.01
N ILE A 17 2.55 8.26 5.89
CA ILE A 17 1.63 8.04 7.02
C ILE A 17 1.85 6.65 7.65
N PHE A 18 1.94 5.61 6.81
CA PHE A 18 2.21 4.24 7.23
C PHE A 18 3.61 4.08 7.82
N ALA A 19 4.64 4.72 7.26
CA ALA A 19 6.00 4.67 7.80
C ALA A 19 6.10 5.24 9.22
N PHE A 20 5.25 6.22 9.55
CA PHE A 20 5.14 6.77 10.91
C PHE A 20 4.22 5.96 11.85
N ASN A 21 3.71 4.80 11.42
CA ASN A 21 2.75 3.97 12.15
C ASN A 21 1.45 4.70 12.53
N LYS A 22 1.01 5.63 11.67
CA LYS A 22 -0.24 6.39 11.86
C LYS A 22 -1.34 5.96 10.88
N GLY A 23 -1.15 4.85 10.17
CA GLY A 23 -2.03 4.42 9.09
C GLY A 23 -3.16 3.47 9.50
N ASP A 24 -3.23 3.08 10.77
CA ASP A 24 -4.20 2.07 11.25
C ASP A 24 -5.66 2.45 10.93
N PHE A 25 -5.99 3.74 10.95
CA PHE A 25 -7.33 4.24 10.62
C PHE A 25 -7.74 4.01 9.16
N LEU A 26 -6.78 3.83 8.25
CA LEU A 26 -7.01 3.53 6.83
C LEU A 26 -7.21 2.03 6.59
N ILE A 27 -6.89 1.19 7.58
CA ILE A 27 -6.98 -0.26 7.47
C ILE A 27 -8.29 -0.69 8.12
N ALA A 28 -9.30 -0.96 7.29
CA ALA A 28 -10.64 -1.30 7.77
C ALA A 28 -10.64 -2.42 8.83
N GLY A 29 -9.80 -3.45 8.66
CA GLY A 29 -9.67 -4.54 9.64
C GLY A 29 -9.21 -4.09 11.03
N LEU A 30 -8.36 -3.07 11.13
CA LEU A 30 -7.87 -2.49 12.39
C LEU A 30 -8.79 -1.39 12.93
N ASN A 31 -9.49 -0.67 12.04
CA ASN A 31 -10.41 0.40 12.42
C ASN A 31 -11.84 -0.08 12.78
N THR A 32 -12.17 -1.35 12.52
CA THR A 32 -13.51 -1.90 12.80
C THR A 32 -13.70 -2.25 14.28
N SER A 33 -12.67 -2.72 14.97
CA SER A 33 -12.74 -3.00 16.42
C SER A 33 -11.37 -2.96 17.08
N GLU A 34 -11.34 -2.49 18.33
CA GLU A 34 -10.12 -2.51 19.17
C GLU A 34 -9.63 -3.94 19.43
N SER A 35 -10.53 -4.94 19.41
CA SER A 35 -10.16 -6.35 19.53
C SER A 35 -9.18 -6.79 18.42
N ASN A 36 -9.38 -6.30 17.20
CA ASN A 36 -8.53 -6.65 16.07
C ASN A 36 -7.17 -5.97 16.17
N GLN A 37 -7.08 -4.78 16.78
CA GLN A 37 -5.77 -4.14 17.01
C GLN A 37 -4.90 -4.93 17.99
N ASN A 38 -5.50 -5.66 18.93
CA ASN A 38 -4.77 -6.51 19.86
C ASN A 38 -4.40 -7.88 19.25
N GLU A 39 -5.14 -8.34 18.24
CA GLU A 39 -4.87 -9.59 17.53
C GLU A 39 -3.68 -9.48 16.56
N TYR A 40 -3.34 -8.27 16.09
CA TYR A 40 -2.29 -8.06 15.10
C TYR A 40 -1.21 -7.08 15.55
N ASP A 41 0.02 -7.28 15.07
CA ASP A 41 1.14 -6.35 15.21
C ASP A 41 0.95 -5.18 14.24
N THR A 42 0.28 -4.12 14.70
CA THR A 42 -0.05 -2.93 13.91
C THR A 42 1.18 -2.25 13.33
N LYS A 43 2.34 -2.31 14.00
CA LYS A 43 3.60 -1.75 13.47
C LYS A 43 4.09 -2.53 12.26
N LYS A 44 4.04 -3.87 12.30
CA LYS A 44 4.39 -4.69 11.13
C LYS A 44 3.42 -4.46 9.97
N ILE A 45 2.11 -4.38 10.26
CA ILE A 45 1.11 -4.08 9.24
C ILE A 45 1.40 -2.72 8.60
N ASN A 46 1.52 -1.65 9.39
CA ASN A 46 1.87 -0.32 8.89
C ASN A 46 3.14 -0.35 8.04
N ARG A 47 4.19 -1.06 8.46
CA ARG A 47 5.42 -1.17 7.69
C ARG A 47 5.22 -1.87 6.34
N MET A 48 4.41 -2.92 6.27
CA MET A 48 4.08 -3.58 4.99
C MET A 48 3.32 -2.64 4.05
N PHE A 49 2.30 -1.94 4.57
CA PHE A 49 1.54 -0.95 3.80
C PHE A 49 2.41 0.23 3.37
N ALA A 50 3.38 0.66 4.19
CA ALA A 50 4.34 1.70 3.83
C ALA A 50 5.20 1.27 2.63
N VAL A 51 5.77 0.06 2.68
CA VAL A 51 6.61 -0.47 1.60
C VAL A 51 5.80 -0.60 0.30
N PHE A 52 4.61 -1.19 0.37
CA PHE A 52 3.74 -1.30 -0.80
C PHE A 52 3.39 0.08 -1.39
N SER A 53 3.00 1.03 -0.55
CA SER A 53 2.64 2.38 -1.00
C SER A 53 3.83 3.09 -1.66
N ILE A 54 5.04 2.98 -1.08
CA ILE A 54 6.26 3.56 -1.66
C ILE A 54 6.59 2.91 -3.00
N VAL A 55 6.49 1.58 -3.11
CA VAL A 55 6.73 0.86 -4.38
C VAL A 55 5.75 1.32 -5.46
N VAL A 56 4.46 1.41 -5.15
CA VAL A 56 3.45 1.91 -6.11
C VAL A 56 3.69 3.37 -6.48
N ALA A 57 4.14 4.21 -5.54
CA ALA A 57 4.49 5.60 -5.83
C ALA A 57 5.68 5.69 -6.80
N VAL A 58 6.73 4.89 -6.61
CA VAL A 58 7.91 4.86 -7.50
C VAL A 58 7.52 4.37 -8.91
N ILE A 59 6.73 3.29 -9.00
CA ILE A 59 6.27 2.77 -10.29
C ILE A 59 5.36 3.80 -11.00
N SER A 60 4.49 4.50 -10.25
CA SER A 60 3.67 5.57 -10.79
C SER A 60 4.51 6.75 -11.29
N PHE A 61 5.58 7.10 -10.57
CA PHE A 61 6.51 8.16 -10.95
C PHE A 61 7.24 7.84 -12.26
N ILE A 62 7.74 6.61 -12.41
CA ILE A 62 8.33 6.13 -13.67
C ILE A 62 7.31 6.23 -14.82
N GLY A 63 6.03 5.93 -14.54
CA GLY A 63 4.90 6.06 -15.47
C GLY A 63 4.73 7.45 -16.11
N ILE A 64 5.28 8.49 -15.50
CA ILE A 64 5.25 9.87 -16.05
C ILE A 64 6.10 9.96 -17.33
N PHE A 65 7.24 9.25 -17.35
CA PHE A 65 8.30 9.39 -18.36
C PHE A 65 8.25 8.34 -19.48
N VAL A 66 7.45 7.29 -19.32
CA VAL A 66 7.38 6.14 -20.27
C VAL A 66 6.11 6.17 -21.14
N ASN A 67 6.00 5.22 -22.08
CA ASN A 67 4.82 5.06 -22.94
C ASN A 67 3.58 4.75 -22.09
N LYS A 68 2.59 5.65 -22.14
CA LYS A 68 1.52 5.72 -21.13
C LYS A 68 0.42 4.68 -21.31
N ASP A 69 0.19 4.21 -22.53
CA ASP A 69 -0.96 3.35 -22.85
C ASP A 69 -0.72 1.92 -22.39
N PHE A 70 0.45 1.36 -22.70
CA PHE A 70 0.82 0.03 -22.22
C PHE A 70 1.19 0.03 -20.74
N TYR A 71 1.86 1.06 -20.25
CA TYR A 71 2.40 1.04 -18.88
C TYR A 71 1.29 0.98 -17.81
N MET A 72 0.17 1.65 -18.02
CA MET A 72 -0.92 1.64 -17.05
C MET A 72 -1.54 0.24 -16.90
N VAL A 73 -1.89 -0.39 -18.02
CA VAL A 73 -2.62 -1.67 -18.03
C VAL A 73 -1.68 -2.87 -17.93
N GLY A 74 -0.50 -2.79 -18.56
CA GLY A 74 0.46 -3.89 -18.63
C GLY A 74 1.41 -3.98 -17.44
N ILE A 75 1.61 -2.88 -16.69
CA ILE A 75 2.57 -2.85 -15.57
C ILE A 75 1.90 -2.38 -14.29
N LEU A 76 1.39 -1.14 -14.24
CA LEU A 76 0.93 -0.54 -12.98
C LEU A 76 -0.27 -1.29 -12.39
N PHE A 77 -1.29 -1.58 -13.20
CA PHE A 77 -2.50 -2.27 -12.74
C PHE A 77 -2.20 -3.69 -12.21
N PRO A 78 -1.47 -4.57 -12.92
CA PRO A 78 -1.08 -5.88 -12.41
C PRO A 78 -0.29 -5.82 -11.10
N VAL A 79 0.67 -4.88 -10.99
CA VAL A 79 1.46 -4.72 -9.77
C VAL A 79 0.59 -4.36 -8.57
N VAL A 80 -0.36 -3.44 -8.75
CA VAL A 80 -1.28 -3.05 -7.67
C VAL A 80 -2.16 -4.23 -7.27
N VAL A 81 -2.77 -4.93 -8.23
CA VAL A 81 -3.66 -6.08 -7.94
C VAL A 81 -2.90 -7.19 -7.21
N VAL A 82 -1.77 -7.63 -7.75
CA VAL A 82 -0.95 -8.69 -7.13
C VAL A 82 -0.43 -8.23 -5.77
N GLY A 83 0.05 -7.00 -5.67
CA GLY A 83 0.58 -6.45 -4.42
C GLY A 83 -0.48 -6.36 -3.32
N VAL A 84 -1.72 -5.98 -3.63
CA VAL A 84 -2.83 -5.98 -2.66
C VAL A 84 -3.15 -7.40 -2.20
N VAL A 85 -3.23 -8.37 -3.11
CA VAL A 85 -3.48 -9.78 -2.75
C VAL A 85 -2.39 -10.30 -1.82
N LEU A 86 -1.12 -10.06 -2.16
CA LEU A 86 0.02 -10.46 -1.33
C LEU A 86 0.01 -9.75 0.04
N LEU A 87 -0.29 -8.46 0.07
CA LEU A 87 -0.42 -7.70 1.32
C LEU A 87 -1.45 -8.34 2.24
N VAL A 88 -2.65 -8.66 1.76
CA VAL A 88 -3.70 -9.28 2.59
C VAL A 88 -3.24 -10.63 3.14
N ILE A 89 -2.66 -11.48 2.30
CA ILE A 89 -2.17 -12.80 2.70
C ILE A 89 -1.05 -12.68 3.75
N PHE A 90 -0.05 -11.84 3.50
CA PHE A 90 1.09 -11.68 4.40
C PHE A 90 0.69 -11.00 5.71
N SER A 91 -0.19 -10.00 5.68
CA SER A 91 -0.71 -9.35 6.89
C SER A 91 -1.40 -10.37 7.80
N ASN A 92 -2.27 -11.22 7.22
CA ASN A 92 -3.02 -12.22 7.98
C ASN A 92 -2.13 -13.34 8.54
N LYS A 93 -1.04 -13.69 7.84
CA LYS A 93 -0.17 -14.81 8.22
C LYS A 93 0.99 -14.40 9.14
N ILE A 94 1.61 -13.25 8.90
CA ILE A 94 2.86 -12.83 9.55
C ILE A 94 2.60 -11.85 10.69
N CYS A 95 1.61 -10.98 10.55
CA CYS A 95 1.35 -9.92 11.52
C CYS A 95 0.38 -10.34 12.62
N LYS A 96 -0.18 -11.54 12.59
CA LYS A 96 -1.02 -12.04 13.68
C LYS A 96 -0.17 -12.30 14.92
N ASN A 97 -0.56 -11.71 16.05
CA ASN A 97 0.07 -11.96 17.35
C ASN A 97 -0.16 -13.42 17.75
N LYS A 98 0.90 -14.06 18.27
CA LYS A 98 0.83 -15.44 18.76
C LYS A 98 0.30 -15.51 20.17
#